data_AF-A0A453R7P5-F1
#
_entry.id   AF-A0A453R7P5-F1
#
_cell.length_a   1.000
_cell.length_b   1.000
_cell.length_c   1.000
_cell.angle_alpha   90.00
_cell.angle_beta   90.00
_cell.angle_gamma   90.00
#
_symmetry.space_group_name_H-M   'P 1'
#
loop_
_entity.id
_entity.type
_entity.pdbx_description
1 polymer ?
#
loop_
_entity_poly.entity_id
_entity_poly.type
_entity_poly.pdbx_seq_one_letter_code
_entity_poly.pdbx_strand_id
1 'polypeptide(L)'
;MLPLKPIPLAMAAPPSLSCLLEEPRRLPPPPQDGTDREADWRDWAELPRDVLLAVLGRLDHIEILMGPDMVCSLWRRAATDEPELWRRIDMRFHYADGFYLNSRKLLQMVRAAMRRSAGRCEAFWGGSYVTERILSLVGNA
;
A
#
# COMPACT_ATOMS: atom_id res chain seq x y z
N MET A 1 4.60 47.88 -41.29
CA MET A 1 4.39 48.40 -39.93
C MET A 1 2.90 48.56 -39.71
N LEU A 2 2.28 47.70 -38.91
CA LEU A 2 0.92 47.87 -38.42
C LEU A 2 0.98 47.89 -36.89
N PRO A 3 0.37 48.89 -36.22
CA PRO A 3 0.48 49.05 -34.78
C PRO A 3 -0.38 48.02 -34.04
N LEU A 4 0.25 47.27 -33.13
CA LEU A 4 -0.43 46.44 -32.14
C LEU A 4 -1.23 47.35 -31.19
N LYS A 5 -2.56 47.21 -31.19
CA LYS A 5 -3.41 47.82 -30.15
C LYS A 5 -3.37 46.92 -28.90
N PRO A 6 -3.33 47.49 -27.68
CA PRO A 6 -3.31 46.72 -26.45
C PRO A 6 -4.68 46.04 -26.19
N ILE A 7 -4.64 44.77 -25.79
CA ILE A 7 -5.81 44.00 -25.33
C ILE A 7 -6.06 44.39 -23.86
N PRO A 8 -7.30 44.74 -23.45
CA PRO A 8 -7.58 45.03 -22.05
C PRO A 8 -7.50 43.75 -21.21
N LEU A 9 -6.71 43.80 -20.14
CA LEU A 9 -6.61 42.74 -19.14
C LEU A 9 -7.87 42.78 -18.25
N ALA A 10 -8.96 42.16 -18.70
CA ALA A 10 -10.10 41.91 -17.82
C ALA A 10 -9.71 40.80 -16.82
N MET A 11 -9.56 41.16 -15.55
CA MET A 11 -9.41 40.18 -14.48
C MET A 11 -10.75 39.45 -14.30
N ALA A 12 -10.87 38.27 -14.90
CA ALA A 12 -11.95 37.35 -14.56
C ALA A 12 -11.77 36.94 -13.08
N ALA A 13 -12.79 37.21 -12.26
CA ALA A 13 -12.83 36.71 -10.89
C ALA A 13 -12.76 35.17 -10.90
N PRO A 14 -12.04 34.54 -9.96
CA PRO A 14 -12.03 33.09 -9.86
C PRO A 14 -13.47 32.58 -9.63
N PRO A 15 -13.89 31.47 -10.27
CA PRO A 15 -15.18 30.88 -9.98
C PRO A 15 -15.25 30.49 -8.50
N SER A 16 -16.39 30.75 -7.87
CA SER A 16 -16.67 30.41 -6.48
C SER A 16 -16.33 28.93 -6.19
N LEU A 17 -15.70 28.66 -5.03
CA LEU A 17 -15.29 27.32 -4.57
C LEU A 17 -16.44 26.29 -4.50
N SER A 18 -17.68 26.71 -4.69
CA SER A 18 -18.85 25.83 -4.76
C SER A 18 -18.91 24.93 -6.01
N CYS A 19 -18.10 25.16 -7.05
CA CYS A 19 -18.04 24.27 -8.22
C CYS A 19 -17.07 23.08 -8.06
N LEU A 20 -16.24 23.06 -7.01
CA LEU A 20 -15.24 21.99 -6.79
C LEU A 20 -15.72 20.88 -5.85
N LEU A 21 -16.98 20.94 -5.41
CA LEU A 21 -17.62 19.93 -4.58
C LEU A 21 -18.79 19.24 -5.31
N GLU A 22 -18.64 18.95 -6.60
CA GLU A 22 -19.47 17.91 -7.22
C GLU A 22 -18.93 16.55 -6.79
N GLU A 23 -19.77 15.77 -6.11
CA GLU A 23 -19.50 14.38 -5.76
C GLU A 23 -19.09 13.57 -7.01
N PRO A 24 -18.15 12.60 -6.88
CA PRO A 24 -17.80 11.74 -8.00
C PRO A 24 -19.06 10.99 -8.48
N ARG A 25 -19.52 11.32 -9.69
CA ARG A 25 -20.63 10.63 -10.34
C ARG A 25 -20.31 9.13 -10.35
N ARG A 26 -21.09 8.33 -9.62
CA ARG A 26 -20.94 6.88 -9.59
C ARG A 26 -21.03 6.36 -11.02
N LEU A 27 -20.01 5.63 -11.46
CA LEU A 27 -20.02 4.97 -12.76
C LEU A 27 -21.22 4.02 -12.83
N PRO A 28 -21.99 3.98 -13.94
CA PRO A 28 -22.99 2.94 -14.13
C PRO A 28 -22.32 1.55 -14.11
N PRO A 29 -22.97 0.52 -13.56
CA PRO A 29 -22.44 -0.83 -13.60
C PRO A 29 -22.24 -1.28 -15.06
N PRO A 30 -21.17 -2.03 -15.37
CA PRO A 30 -20.88 -2.46 -16.73
C PRO A 30 -22.04 -3.32 -17.29
N PRO A 31 -22.32 -3.22 -18.60
CA PRO A 31 -23.35 -4.04 -19.25
C PRO A 31 -23.03 -5.53 -19.06
N GLN A 32 -23.97 -6.26 -18.45
CA GLN A 32 -23.90 -7.72 -18.36
C GLN A 32 -24.42 -8.30 -19.68
N ASP A 33 -23.55 -8.37 -20.68
CA ASP A 33 -23.86 -9.13 -21.89
C ASP A 33 -23.41 -10.57 -21.70
N GLY A 34 -24.38 -11.49 -21.72
CA GLY A 34 -24.19 -12.91 -21.48
C GLY A 34 -23.45 -13.55 -22.64
N THR A 35 -22.19 -13.90 -22.43
CA THR A 35 -21.53 -14.98 -23.15
C THR A 35 -20.67 -15.77 -22.19
N ASP A 36 -21.10 -17.00 -21.92
CA ASP A 36 -20.35 -18.05 -21.23
C ASP A 36 -19.00 -18.29 -21.94
N ARG A 37 -18.00 -17.57 -21.47
CA ARG A 37 -16.66 -18.13 -21.30
C ARG A 37 -16.30 -17.80 -19.88
N GLU A 38 -16.76 -18.65 -18.97
CA GLU A 38 -16.20 -18.79 -17.63
C GLU A 38 -14.74 -19.19 -17.82
N ALA A 39 -13.92 -18.22 -18.17
CA ALA A 39 -12.53 -18.29 -17.82
C ALA A 39 -12.55 -18.43 -16.31
N ASP A 40 -12.11 -19.59 -15.83
CA ASP A 40 -11.89 -19.96 -14.42
C ASP A 40 -10.84 -19.01 -13.82
N TRP A 41 -11.15 -17.72 -13.82
CA TRP A 41 -10.47 -16.70 -13.10
C TRP A 41 -10.90 -16.92 -11.66
N ARG A 42 -10.16 -17.78 -10.95
CA ARG A 42 -10.31 -17.88 -9.50
C ARG A 42 -10.26 -16.47 -8.94
N ASP A 43 -11.32 -16.08 -8.24
CA ASP A 43 -11.35 -14.78 -7.59
C ASP A 43 -10.38 -14.81 -6.41
N TRP A 44 -9.18 -14.26 -6.64
CA TRP A 44 -8.16 -14.12 -5.61
C TRP A 44 -8.64 -13.25 -4.44
N ALA A 45 -9.69 -12.44 -4.62
CA ALA A 45 -10.31 -11.66 -3.55
C ALA A 45 -11.25 -12.48 -2.66
N GLU A 46 -11.71 -13.66 -3.09
CA GLU A 46 -12.64 -14.53 -2.34
C GLU A 46 -11.97 -15.77 -1.73
N LEU A 47 -10.64 -15.83 -1.73
CA LEU A 47 -9.92 -16.94 -1.12
C LEU A 47 -10.20 -17.08 0.39
N PRO A 48 -10.33 -18.31 0.91
CA PRO A 48 -10.39 -18.57 2.34
C PRO A 48 -9.22 -17.96 3.10
N ARG A 49 -9.48 -17.48 4.33
CA ARG A 49 -8.49 -16.74 5.13
C ARG A 49 -7.21 -17.54 5.39
N ASP A 50 -7.33 -18.84 5.64
CA ASP A 50 -6.21 -19.76 5.84
C ASP A 50 -5.31 -19.86 4.59
N VAL A 51 -5.90 -19.88 3.39
CA VAL A 51 -5.15 -19.86 2.12
C VAL A 51 -4.41 -18.53 1.96
N LEU A 52 -5.05 -17.40 2.29
CA LEU A 52 -4.41 -16.09 2.27
C LEU A 52 -3.21 -16.03 3.22
N LEU A 53 -3.38 -16.52 4.45
CA LEU A 53 -2.29 -16.58 5.42
C LEU A 53 -1.15 -17.51 4.97
N ALA A 54 -1.47 -18.63 4.32
CA ALA A 54 -0.47 -19.54 3.77
C ALA A 54 0.35 -18.88 2.64
N VAL A 55 -0.28 -18.04 1.82
CA VAL A 55 0.43 -17.24 0.80
C VAL A 55 1.28 -16.16 1.47
N LEU A 56 0.69 -15.38 2.38
CA LEU A 56 1.40 -14.31 3.09
C LEU A 56 2.60 -14.83 3.89
N GLY A 57 2.48 -16.00 4.53
CA GLY A 57 3.58 -16.63 5.27
C GLY A 57 4.77 -17.08 4.40
N ARG A 58 4.65 -17.02 3.07
CA ARG A 58 5.75 -17.27 2.13
C ARG A 58 6.43 -16.01 1.62
N LEU A 59 5.87 -14.84 1.90
CA LEU A 59 6.41 -13.54 1.51
C LEU A 59 7.32 -13.00 2.62
N ASP A 60 8.29 -12.16 2.25
CA ASP A 60 9.02 -11.38 3.25
C ASP A 60 8.15 -10.20 3.76
N HIS A 61 8.51 -9.62 4.91
CA HIS A 61 7.69 -8.56 5.50
C HIS A 61 7.70 -7.28 4.68
N ILE A 62 8.72 -7.07 3.83
CA ILE A 62 8.79 -5.92 2.94
C ILE A 62 7.78 -6.10 1.80
N GLU A 63 7.68 -7.29 1.21
CA GLU A 63 6.66 -7.65 0.22
C GLU A 63 5.25 -7.49 0.79
N ILE A 64 5.01 -8.00 2.00
CA ILE A 64 3.72 -7.86 2.70
C ILE A 64 3.35 -6.38 2.90
N LEU A 65 4.32 -5.56 3.29
CA LEU A 65 4.13 -4.12 3.54
C LEU A 65 3.97 -3.28 2.27
N MET A 66 4.47 -3.75 1.12
CA MET A 66 4.44 -3.00 -0.14
C MET A 66 3.33 -3.46 -1.10
N GLY A 67 2.84 -4.70 -1.00
CA GLY A 67 1.88 -5.27 -1.95
C GLY A 67 0.53 -5.62 -1.33
N PRO A 68 0.41 -6.71 -0.56
CA PRO A 68 -0.85 -7.28 -0.08
C PRO A 68 -1.80 -6.32 0.64
N ASP A 69 -1.27 -5.39 1.45
CA ASP A 69 -2.06 -4.37 2.15
C ASP A 69 -2.80 -3.40 1.19
N MET A 70 -2.47 -3.43 -0.10
CA MET A 70 -2.95 -2.53 -1.13
C MET A 70 -3.84 -3.20 -2.18
N VAL A 71 -4.08 -4.52 -2.09
CA VAL A 71 -4.86 -5.27 -3.09
C VAL A 71 -6.37 -5.12 -2.85
N CYS A 72 -6.89 -5.78 -1.80
CA CYS A 72 -8.29 -5.65 -1.39
C CYS A 72 -8.41 -5.71 0.14
N SER A 73 -9.60 -5.40 0.67
CA SER A 73 -9.85 -5.35 2.12
C SER A 73 -9.58 -6.69 2.82
N LEU A 74 -9.87 -7.81 2.17
CA LEU A 74 -9.65 -9.14 2.73
C LEU A 74 -8.15 -9.45 2.92
N TRP A 75 -7.33 -9.15 1.91
CA TRP A 75 -5.87 -9.33 1.97
C TRP A 75 -5.23 -8.39 3.00
N ARG A 76 -5.66 -7.12 3.04
CA ARG A 76 -5.20 -6.17 4.06
C ARG A 76 -5.50 -6.67 5.47
N ARG A 77 -6.71 -7.18 5.71
CA ARG A 77 -7.10 -7.73 7.03
C ARG A 77 -6.31 -8.98 7.36
N ALA A 78 -6.11 -9.89 6.41
CA ALA A 78 -5.27 -11.07 6.63
C ALA A 78 -3.81 -10.68 6.98
N ALA A 79 -3.24 -9.70 6.29
CA ALA A 79 -1.89 -9.21 6.55
C ALA A 79 -1.76 -8.39 7.85
N THR A 80 -2.79 -7.63 8.25
CA THR A 80 -2.73 -6.75 9.43
C THR A 80 -3.20 -7.43 10.72
N ASP A 81 -4.24 -8.25 10.65
CA ASP A 81 -4.94 -8.79 11.83
C ASP A 81 -4.39 -10.14 12.29
N GLU A 82 -3.31 -10.65 11.68
CA GLU A 82 -2.73 -11.96 12.04
C GLU A 82 -1.42 -11.80 12.84
N PRO A 83 -1.47 -11.90 14.19
CA PRO A 83 -0.32 -11.89 15.08
C PRO A 83 0.86 -12.75 14.67
N GLU A 84 0.58 -14.00 14.26
CA GLU A 84 1.60 -15.02 14.03
C GLU A 84 2.53 -14.63 12.86
N LEU A 85 1.98 -13.91 11.88
CA LEU A 85 2.74 -13.37 10.75
C LEU A 85 3.81 -12.37 11.21
N TRP A 86 3.61 -11.68 12.34
CA TRP A 86 4.48 -10.60 12.82
C TRP A 86 5.35 -10.98 14.03
N ARG A 87 5.36 -12.26 14.45
CA ARG A 87 6.24 -12.73 15.53
C ARG A 87 7.71 -12.77 15.11
N ARG A 88 7.97 -13.10 13.84
CA ARG A 88 9.32 -13.29 13.29
C ARG A 88 9.47 -12.41 12.05
N ILE A 89 9.95 -11.19 12.23
CA ILE A 89 9.94 -10.13 11.21
C ILE A 89 11.24 -10.17 10.40
N ASP A 90 11.15 -10.46 9.11
CA ASP A 90 12.27 -10.45 8.18
C ASP A 90 12.23 -9.24 7.23
N MET A 91 13.16 -8.32 7.45
CA MET A 91 13.38 -7.09 6.68
C MET A 91 14.72 -7.14 5.93
N ARG A 92 15.26 -8.35 5.65
CA ARG A 92 16.54 -8.51 4.94
C ARG A 92 16.49 -8.22 3.44
N PHE A 93 15.31 -7.91 2.91
CA PHE A 93 15.11 -7.37 1.55
C PHE A 93 15.69 -8.27 0.46
N HIS A 94 15.01 -9.39 0.19
CA HIS A 94 15.60 -10.46 -0.60
C HIS A 94 15.50 -10.28 -2.13
N TYR A 95 14.72 -9.31 -2.64
CA TYR A 95 14.39 -9.26 -4.09
C TYR A 95 14.56 -7.92 -4.81
N ALA A 96 15.14 -6.91 -4.20
CA ALA A 96 15.16 -5.57 -4.81
C ALA A 96 16.58 -5.02 -5.01
N ASP A 97 17.26 -5.60 -6.00
CA ASP A 97 18.35 -4.92 -6.72
C ASP A 97 17.89 -3.62 -7.43
N GLY A 98 16.56 -3.34 -7.48
CA GLY A 98 16.00 -2.20 -8.23
C GLY A 98 15.28 -1.12 -7.40
N PHE A 99 14.97 -1.33 -6.12
CA PHE A 99 14.25 -0.33 -5.31
C PHE A 99 15.19 0.31 -4.28
N TYR A 100 15.53 1.57 -4.48
CA TYR A 100 16.17 2.41 -3.48
C TYR A 100 15.18 2.74 -2.35
N LEU A 101 14.91 1.79 -1.45
CA LEU A 101 14.26 2.08 -0.19
C LEU A 101 15.21 2.96 0.63
N ASN A 102 14.86 4.24 0.74
CA ASN A 102 15.61 5.12 1.63
C ASN A 102 15.33 4.78 3.10
N SER A 103 16.25 5.21 3.97
CA SER A 103 16.19 4.97 5.42
C SER A 103 14.87 5.41 6.07
N ARG A 104 14.25 6.48 5.54
CA ARG A 104 12.96 6.97 6.05
C ARG A 104 11.82 6.01 5.74
N LYS A 105 11.74 5.45 4.52
CA LYS A 105 10.74 4.46 4.15
C LYS A 105 10.91 3.19 4.97
N LEU A 106 12.14 2.69 5.08
CA LEU A 106 12.45 1.51 5.89
C LEU A 106 12.03 1.71 7.36
N LEU A 107 12.30 2.88 7.94
CA LEU A 107 11.87 3.19 9.31
C LEU A 107 10.33 3.16 9.48
N GLN A 108 9.56 3.65 8.50
CA GLN A 108 8.10 3.56 8.55
C GLN A 108 7.61 2.11 8.45
N MET A 109 8.26 1.30 7.61
CA MET A 109 7.96 -0.12 7.45
C MET A 109 8.23 -0.90 8.74
N VAL A 110 9.39 -0.69 9.37
CA VAL A 110 9.70 -1.31 10.66
C VAL A 110 8.67 -0.89 11.71
N ARG A 111 8.31 0.40 11.77
CA ARG A 111 7.28 0.87 12.72
C ARG A 111 5.92 0.22 12.48
N ALA A 112 5.51 0.04 11.22
CA ALA A 112 4.27 -0.67 10.90
C ALA A 112 4.35 -2.14 11.35
N ALA A 113 5.47 -2.81 11.10
CA ALA A 113 5.69 -4.18 11.51
C ALA A 113 5.64 -4.38 13.03
N MET A 114 6.34 -3.53 13.79
CA MET A 114 6.32 -3.58 15.26
C MET A 114 4.92 -3.29 15.83
N ARG A 115 4.13 -2.41 15.19
CA ARG A 115 2.74 -2.18 15.63
C ARG A 115 1.88 -3.42 15.43
N ARG A 116 2.06 -4.13 14.32
CA ARG A 116 1.29 -5.34 14.00
C ARG A 116 1.72 -6.56 14.82
N SER A 117 2.98 -6.62 15.24
CA SER A 117 3.43 -7.62 16.22
C SER A 117 2.76 -7.44 17.59
N ALA A 118 2.27 -6.23 17.89
CA ALA A 118 1.58 -5.88 19.14
C ALA A 118 2.37 -6.33 20.39
N GLY A 119 3.69 -6.11 20.38
CA GLY A 119 4.60 -6.46 21.47
C GLY A 119 4.97 -7.94 21.56
N ARG A 120 4.67 -8.74 20.53
CA ARG A 120 5.00 -10.18 20.46
C ARG A 120 6.07 -10.49 19.42
N CYS A 121 6.92 -9.50 19.09
CA CYS A 121 8.03 -9.74 18.19
C CYS A 121 9.09 -10.58 18.92
N GLU A 122 9.27 -11.83 18.50
CA GLU A 122 10.25 -12.77 19.06
C GLU A 122 11.60 -12.67 18.35
N ALA A 123 11.60 -12.28 17.08
CA ALA A 123 12.82 -12.15 16.30
C ALA A 123 12.67 -11.12 15.18
N PHE A 124 13.75 -10.38 14.93
CA PHE A 124 13.84 -9.38 13.88
C PHE A 124 15.14 -9.56 13.10
N TRP A 125 15.05 -9.64 11.78
CA TRP A 125 16.20 -9.64 10.89
C TRP A 125 16.13 -8.42 9.99
N GLY A 126 17.24 -7.73 9.82
CA GLY A 126 17.35 -6.61 8.88
C GLY A 126 18.64 -6.68 8.06
N GLY A 127 18.60 -6.08 6.87
CA GLY A 127 19.77 -5.97 5.99
C GLY A 127 20.78 -4.92 6.46
N SER A 128 21.82 -4.69 5.65
CA SER A 128 22.90 -3.72 5.93
C SER A 128 22.44 -2.25 6.03
N TYR A 129 21.20 -1.96 5.64
CA TYR A 129 20.60 -0.61 5.62
C TYR A 129 19.93 -0.22 6.95
N VAL A 130 19.95 -1.11 7.95
CA VAL A 130 19.42 -0.84 9.28
C VAL A 130 20.26 0.24 9.95
N THR A 131 19.60 1.29 10.45
CA THR A 131 20.24 2.40 11.18
C THR A 131 20.05 2.25 12.68
N GLU A 132 20.84 2.95 13.49
CA GLU A 132 20.66 3.03 14.96
C GLU A 132 19.22 3.38 15.38
N ARG A 133 18.54 4.24 14.62
CA ARG A 133 17.13 4.58 14.86
C ARG A 133 16.22 3.36 14.72
N ILE A 134 16.49 2.47 13.78
CA ILE A 134 15.76 1.22 13.59
C ILE A 134 16.08 0.25 14.73
N LEU A 135 17.35 0.12 15.11
CA LEU A 135 17.76 -0.74 16.24
C LEU A 135 17.10 -0.32 17.55
N SER A 136 17.06 0.98 17.84
CA SER A 136 16.41 1.51 19.05
C SER A 136 14.90 1.25 19.08
N LEU A 137 14.24 1.16 17.92
CA LEU A 137 12.81 0.86 17.84
C LEU A 137 12.54 -0.63 18.13
N VAL A 138 13.41 -1.51 17.64
CA VAL A 138 13.27 -2.97 17.84
C VAL A 138 13.61 -3.36 19.29
N GLY A 139 14.61 -2.73 19.90
CA GLY A 139 15.00 -3.03 21.28
C GLY A 139 14.00 -2.58 22.37
N ASN A 140 12.97 -1.81 22.01
CA ASN A 140 11.95 -1.29 22.92
C ASN A 140 10.56 -1.91 22.71
N ALA A 141 10.47 -2.97 21.91
CA ALA A 141 9.21 -3.52 21.43
C ALA A 141 8.82 -4.85 22.07
#